data_AF-A0A2V9G8B2-F1
#
_entry.id   AF-A0A2V9G8B2-F1
#
_cell.length_a   1.000
_cell.length_b   1.000
_cell.length_c   1.000
_cell.angle_alpha   90.00
_cell.angle_beta   90.00
_cell.angle_gamma   90.00
#
_symmetry.space_group_name_H-M   'P 1'
#
loop_
_entity.id
_entity.type
_entity.pdbx_description
1 polymer ?
#
loop_
_entity_poly.entity_id
_entity_poly.type
_entity_poly.pdbx_seq_one_letter_code
_entity_poly.pdbx_strand_id
1 'polypeptide(L)'
;MLNLKSGDRIELFDEDSPATTICATVGRLLSDWDEGMGIEVQDYVACWAEITVDEPSDGDAKQVVLLGTDFQCRLNGRRVTIRKKQD
;
A
#
# COMPACT_ATOMS: atom_id res chain seq x y z
N MET A 1 -13.55 -4.16 0.27
CA MET A 1 -12.64 -3.00 0.16
C MET A 1 -11.98 -2.79 1.51
N LEU A 2 -10.65 -2.83 1.58
CA LEU A 2 -9.92 -2.70 2.83
C LEU A 2 -10.09 -1.27 3.36
N ASN A 3 -10.63 -1.10 4.56
CA ASN A 3 -10.88 0.22 5.16
C ASN A 3 -9.61 0.70 5.88
N LEU A 4 -8.61 1.13 5.10
CA LEU A 4 -7.38 1.72 5.61
C LEU A 4 -7.60 3.19 5.98
N LYS A 5 -6.97 3.62 7.07
CA LYS A 5 -6.96 5.00 7.53
C LYS A 5 -5.56 5.40 7.96
N SER A 6 -5.27 6.71 7.91
CA SER A 6 -4.06 7.26 8.51
C SER A 6 -3.91 6.80 9.96
N GLY A 7 -2.71 6.37 10.33
CA GLY A 7 -2.36 5.81 11.64
C GLY A 7 -2.58 4.31 11.77
N ASP A 8 -3.22 3.65 10.80
CA ASP A 8 -3.40 2.19 10.85
C ASP A 8 -2.05 1.47 10.72
N ARG A 9 -1.78 0.54 11.63
CA ARG A 9 -0.68 -0.43 11.48
C ARG A 9 -1.11 -1.57 10.58
N ILE A 10 -0.25 -1.90 9.62
CA ILE A 10 -0.49 -2.94 8.63
C ILE A 10 0.72 -3.86 8.50
N GLU A 11 0.45 -5.08 8.07
CA GLU A 11 1.42 -6.05 7.58
C GLU A 11 1.19 -6.28 6.09
N LEU A 12 2.26 -6.24 5.32
CA LEU A 12 2.28 -6.56 3.90
C LEU A 12 3.00 -7.89 3.72
N PHE A 13 2.36 -8.81 3.03
CA PHE A 13 2.91 -10.11 2.68
C PHE A 13 3.12 -10.16 1.16
N ASP A 14 4.37 -10.34 0.74
CA ASP A 14 4.69 -10.57 -0.67
C ASP A 14 4.16 -11.96 -1.08
N GLU A 15 3.37 -12.04 -2.15
CA GLU A 15 2.77 -13.30 -2.60
C GLU A 15 3.81 -14.28 -3.16
N ASP A 16 4.91 -13.78 -3.74
CA ASP A 16 6.00 -14.58 -4.28
C ASP A 16 7.01 -15.00 -3.19
N SER A 17 7.02 -14.32 -2.04
CA SER A 17 7.93 -14.58 -0.92
C SER A 17 7.26 -14.33 0.44
N PRO A 18 6.30 -15.20 0.85
CA PRO A 18 5.47 -14.99 2.05
C PRO A 18 6.26 -15.04 3.37
N ALA A 19 7.51 -15.50 3.36
CA ALA A 19 8.40 -15.46 4.52
C ALA A 19 8.84 -14.03 4.89
N THR A 20 8.72 -13.07 3.95
CA THR A 20 9.08 -11.67 4.17
C THR A 20 7.81 -10.89 4.49
N THR A 21 7.67 -10.49 5.75
CA THR A 21 6.58 -9.61 6.19
C THR A 21 7.11 -8.20 6.37
N ILE A 22 6.47 -7.22 5.75
CA ILE A 22 6.80 -5.81 5.92
C ILE A 22 5.77 -5.22 6.88
N CYS A 23 6.22 -4.73 8.03
CA CYS A 23 5.39 -3.95 8.94
C CYS A 23 5.46 -2.47 8.55
N ALA A 24 4.30 -1.82 8.48
CA ALA A 24 4.23 -0.41 8.14
C ALA A 24 3.05 0.29 8.80
N THR A 25 3.13 1.61 8.85
CA THR A 25 2.05 2.49 9.30
C THR A 25 1.51 3.28 8.12
N VAL A 26 0.19 3.30 7.94
CA VAL A 26 -0.46 4.11 6.90
C VAL A 26 -0.35 5.58 7.26
N GLY A 27 0.31 6.37 6.40
CA GLY A 27 0.42 7.81 6.54
C GLY A 27 -0.82 8.52 6.04
N ARG A 28 -1.19 8.32 4.76
CA ARG A 28 -2.36 8.94 4.13
C ARG A 28 -2.82 8.14 2.92
N LEU A 29 -4.06 8.36 2.52
CA LEU A 29 -4.59 7.89 1.25
C LEU A 29 -4.52 9.02 0.22
N LEU A 30 -4.15 8.67 -1.00
CA LEU A 30 -3.91 9.58 -2.11
C LEU A 30 -4.88 9.24 -3.26
N SER A 31 -5.38 10.28 -3.91
CA SER A 31 -6.15 10.17 -5.15
C SER A 31 -5.24 10.15 -6.36
N ASP A 32 -5.81 9.86 -7.55
CA ASP A 32 -5.07 9.92 -8.81
C ASP A 32 -4.42 11.28 -9.03
N TRP A 33 -5.13 12.35 -8.63
CA TRP A 33 -4.65 13.73 -8.73
C TRP A 33 -3.44 14.00 -7.85
N ASP A 34 -3.43 13.46 -6.63
CA ASP A 34 -2.30 13.63 -5.70
C ASP A 34 -1.03 12.94 -6.22
N GLU A 35 -1.20 11.82 -6.92
CA GLU A 35 -0.13 11.07 -7.59
C GLU A 35 0.22 11.62 -8.99
N GLY A 36 -0.46 12.69 -9.44
CA GLY A 36 -0.22 13.32 -10.74
C GLY A 36 -0.67 12.48 -11.94
N MET A 37 -1.59 11.53 -11.73
CA MET A 37 -2.09 10.63 -12.76
C MET A 37 -3.28 11.24 -13.52
N GLY A 38 -3.44 10.80 -14.78
CA GLY A 38 -4.60 11.17 -15.60
C GLY A 38 -5.86 10.40 -15.23
N ILE A 39 -7.04 10.93 -15.61
CA ILE A 39 -8.35 10.36 -15.27
C ILE A 39 -8.54 8.89 -15.71
N GLU A 40 -7.84 8.47 -16.77
CA GLU A 40 -7.89 7.09 -17.30
C GLU A 40 -7.41 6.04 -16.29
N VAL A 41 -6.64 6.45 -15.27
CA VAL A 41 -6.14 5.52 -14.25
C VAL A 41 -7.24 5.05 -13.28
N GLN A 42 -8.36 5.78 -13.18
CA GLN A 42 -9.47 5.48 -12.27
C GLN A 42 -10.14 4.14 -12.54
N ASP A 43 -10.06 3.66 -13.79
CA ASP A 43 -10.57 2.35 -14.15
C ASP A 43 -9.72 1.21 -13.56
N TYR A 44 -8.46 1.50 -13.19
CA TYR A 44 -7.48 0.51 -12.74
C TYR A 44 -7.09 0.68 -11.26
N VAL A 45 -7.17 1.91 -10.73
CA VAL A 45 -6.73 2.23 -9.37
C VAL A 45 -7.87 2.83 -8.58
N ALA A 46 -8.13 2.24 -7.41
CA ALA A 46 -9.10 2.77 -6.47
C ALA A 46 -8.50 3.89 -5.61
N CYS A 47 -7.27 3.71 -5.12
CA CYS A 47 -6.47 4.72 -4.44
C CYS A 47 -5.02 4.26 -4.24
N TRP A 48 -4.18 5.17 -3.75
CA TRP A 48 -2.84 4.85 -3.26
C TRP A 48 -2.80 5.09 -1.76
N ALA A 49 -1.99 4.31 -1.05
CA ALA A 49 -1.70 4.49 0.36
C ALA A 49 -0.22 4.79 0.54
N GLU A 50 0.11 5.99 1.03
CA GLU A 50 1.44 6.29 1.54
C GLU A 50 1.61 5.54 2.87
N ILE A 51 2.67 4.76 2.98
CA ILE A 51 3.02 3.99 4.16
C ILE A 51 4.42 4.35 4.63
N THR A 52 4.66 4.21 5.93
CA THR A 52 6.00 4.28 6.52
C THR A 52 6.36 2.90 7.03
N VAL A 53 7.37 2.28 6.44
CA VAL A 53 7.91 0.97 6.81
C VAL A 53 8.70 1.08 8.11
N ASP A 54 8.45 0.18 9.06
CA ASP A 54 9.06 0.22 10.38
C ASP A 54 10.57 -0.11 10.33
N GLU A 55 10.98 -1.03 9.46
CA GLU A 55 12.38 -1.46 9.27
C GLU A 55 12.76 -1.44 7.77
N PRO A 56 13.09 -0.26 7.21
CA PRO A 56 13.40 -0.14 5.78
C PRO A 56 14.77 -0.74 5.44
N SER A 57 14.83 -1.56 4.38
CA SER A 57 16.09 -2.18 3.93
C SER A 57 17.02 -1.21 3.17
N ASP A 58 16.47 -0.24 2.43
CA ASP A 58 17.21 0.67 1.54
C ASP A 58 17.20 2.14 2.03
N GLY A 59 16.91 2.36 3.32
CA GLY A 59 16.96 3.69 3.94
C GLY A 59 15.76 4.61 3.65
N ASP A 60 14.98 4.38 2.59
CA ASP A 60 13.69 5.05 2.40
C ASP A 60 12.58 4.30 3.14
N ALA A 61 12.11 4.90 4.23
CA ALA A 61 11.00 4.38 5.02
C ALA A 61 9.65 4.61 4.33
N LYS A 62 9.53 5.59 3.43
CA LYS A 62 8.26 5.93 2.81
C LYS A 62 8.07 5.15 1.53
N GLN A 63 6.95 4.45 1.44
CA GLN A 63 6.58 3.71 0.25
C GLN A 63 5.12 3.97 -0.08
N VAL A 64 4.73 3.61 -1.31
CA VAL A 64 3.36 3.75 -1.78
C VAL A 64 2.82 2.39 -2.17
N VAL A 65 1.67 2.03 -1.60
CA VAL A 65 0.92 0.83 -1.95
C VAL A 65 -0.25 1.24 -2.82
N LEU A 66 -0.35 0.65 -4.01
CA LEU A 66 -1.46 0.83 -4.92
C LEU A 66 -2.59 -0.13 -4.54
N LEU A 67 -3.80 0.39 -4.36
CA LEU A 67 -5.04 -0.38 -4.18
C LEU A 67 -5.82 -0.37 -5.50
N GLY A 68 -5.79 -1.49 -6.22
CA GLY A 68 -6.42 -1.62 -7.52
C GLY A 68 -7.94 -1.80 -7.45
N THR A 69 -8.63 -1.43 -8.52
CA THR A 69 -10.06 -1.73 -8.72
C THR A 69 -10.32 -3.23 -8.89
N ASP A 70 -9.27 -4.00 -9.20
CA ASP A 70 -9.25 -5.46 -9.30
C ASP A 70 -9.10 -6.19 -7.94
N PHE A 71 -9.26 -5.45 -6.83
CA PHE A 71 -9.08 -5.94 -5.46
C PHE A 71 -7.66 -6.42 -5.12
N GLN A 72 -6.67 -6.13 -5.97
CA GLN A 72 -5.28 -6.44 -5.71
C GLN A 72 -4.54 -5.24 -5.13
N CYS A 73 -3.65 -5.51 -4.18
CA CYS A 73 -2.74 -4.50 -3.65
C CYS A 73 -1.35 -4.72 -4.24
N ARG A 74 -0.65 -3.63 -4.58
CA ARG A 74 0.68 -3.70 -5.17
C ARG A 74 1.66 -2.76 -4.49
N LEU A 75 2.84 -3.27 -4.17
CA LEU A 75 3.98 -2.50 -3.66
C LEU A 75 5.12 -2.62 -4.67
N ASN A 76 5.58 -1.49 -5.21
CA ASN A 76 6.61 -1.46 -6.26
C ASN A 76 6.31 -2.40 -7.44
N GLY A 77 5.03 -2.49 -7.82
CA GLY A 77 4.53 -3.37 -8.89
C GLY A 77 4.32 -4.84 -8.51
N ARG A 78 4.81 -5.29 -7.35
CA ARG A 78 4.62 -6.66 -6.85
C ARG A 78 3.32 -6.80 -6.09
N ARG A 79 2.65 -7.95 -6.22
CA ARG A 79 1.41 -8.21 -5.49
C ARG A 79 1.70 -8.45 -4.02
N VAL A 80 0.92 -7.80 -3.18
CA VAL A 80 1.00 -7.94 -1.73
C VAL A 80 -0.38 -8.16 -1.15
N THR A 81 -0.46 -8.96 -0.11
CA THR A 81 -1.64 -9.03 0.75
C THR A 81 -1.46 -8.06 1.91
N ILE A 82 -2.45 -7.21 2.16
CA ILE A 82 -2.45 -6.29 3.30
C ILE A 82 -3.33 -6.85 4.41
N ARG A 83 -2.77 -6.92 5.63
CA ARG A 83 -3.52 -7.22 6.85
C ARG A 83 -3.40 -6.05 7.81
N LYS A 84 -4.54 -5.55 8.30
CA LYS A 84 -4.53 -4.57 9.40
C LYS A 84 -4.18 -5.29 10.70
N LYS A 85 -3.20 -4.77 11.44
CA LYS A 85 -2.96 -5.20 12.82
C LYS A 85 -4.07 -4.61 13.68
N GLN A 86 -4.87 -5.48 14.27
CA GLN A 86 -5.75 -5.10 15.38
C GLN A 86 -4.87 -5.09 16.62
N ASP A 87 -4.77 -3.92 17.25
CA ASP A 87 -4.28 -3.80 18.63
C ASP A 87 -5.39 -4.28 19.59
#